data_AF-A0A965D8I0-F1
#
_entry.id   AF-A0A965D8I0-F1
#
_cell.length_a   1.000
_cell.length_b   1.000
_cell.length_c   1.000
_cell.angle_alpha   90.00
_cell.angle_beta   90.00
_cell.angle_gamma   90.00
#
_symmetry.space_group_name_H-M   'P 1'
#
loop_
_entity.id
_entity.type
_entity.pdbx_description
1 polymer ?
#
loop_
_entity_poly.entity_id
_entity_poly.type
_entity_poly.pdbx_seq_one_letter_code
_entity_poly.pdbx_strand_id
1 'polypeptide(L)'
;MFYREAGDFKTSYQDDNQTFPIKFDRYRYYAVLFIAFAVIPFIINDYWANAIFLPFLIYAIAAIGLNILVGYCGQVSLGTGGFMAVGAYAVYKLMTTFPEVSILIHVVLAGGITAIVGVLFGLPSLRIKGFYLAVATLAAQFFLVWLFNRVPWFYN
;
A
#
# COMPACT_ATOMS: atom_id res chain seq x y z
N MET A 1 7.08 29.74 -6.82
CA MET A 1 5.66 29.86 -6.44
C MET A 1 4.91 30.27 -7.70
N PHE A 2 4.31 29.30 -8.43
CA PHE A 2 3.84 29.49 -9.81
C PHE A 2 2.50 30.24 -9.94
N TYR A 3 1.86 30.64 -8.83
CA TYR A 3 0.55 31.28 -8.82
C TYR A 3 0.50 32.45 -7.84
N ARG A 4 -0.32 33.46 -8.18
CA ARG A 4 -0.69 34.56 -7.27
C ARG A 4 -1.86 34.08 -6.41
N GLU A 5 -1.62 33.85 -5.12
CA GLU A 5 -2.63 33.47 -4.11
C GLU A 5 -3.51 34.65 -3.65
N ALA A 6 -3.40 35.81 -4.30
CA ALA A 6 -4.14 37.01 -3.92
C ALA A 6 -5.64 36.84 -4.20
N GLY A 7 -6.44 36.65 -3.13
CA GLY A 7 -7.90 36.60 -3.18
C GLY A 7 -8.55 35.33 -2.61
N ASP A 8 -7.77 34.30 -2.25
CA ASP A 8 -8.32 33.09 -1.61
C ASP A 8 -8.29 33.25 -0.08
N PHE A 9 -9.27 33.97 0.44
CA PHE A 9 -9.40 34.18 1.88
C PHE A 9 -10.06 32.97 2.54
N LYS A 10 -9.31 32.29 3.41
CA LYS A 10 -9.82 31.17 4.21
C LYS A 10 -10.67 31.71 5.35
N THR A 11 -11.99 31.54 5.27
CA THR A 11 -12.94 32.04 6.27
C THR A 11 -13.35 31.01 7.33
N SER A 12 -12.97 29.74 7.15
CA SER A 12 -13.30 28.63 8.04
C SER A 12 -12.09 27.72 8.30
N TYR A 13 -11.98 27.15 9.51
CA TYR A 13 -10.99 26.11 9.82
C TYR A 13 -11.09 24.89 8.90
N GLN A 14 -12.30 24.58 8.41
CA GLN A 14 -12.49 23.50 7.45
C GLN A 14 -11.87 23.80 6.08
N ASP A 15 -11.78 25.08 5.69
CA ASP A 15 -11.13 25.50 4.44
C ASP A 15 -9.61 25.52 4.57
N ASP A 16 -9.09 25.70 5.78
CA ASP A 16 -7.66 25.64 6.06
C ASP A 16 -7.10 24.21 6.08
N ASN A 17 -7.92 23.24 6.50
CA ASN A 17 -7.53 21.84 6.59
C ASN A 17 -7.65 21.07 5.25
N GLN A 18 -7.94 21.75 4.13
CA GLN A 18 -8.08 21.11 2.81
C GLN A 18 -6.71 20.75 2.21
N THR A 19 -6.57 19.52 1.72
CA THR A 19 -5.32 19.01 1.11
C THR A 19 -4.87 19.83 -0.10
N PHE A 20 -5.80 20.39 -0.87
CA PHE A 20 -5.53 21.32 -1.97
C PHE A 20 -6.28 22.63 -1.74
N PRO A 21 -5.63 23.65 -1.16
CA PRO A 21 -6.29 24.93 -0.83
C PRO A 21 -6.70 25.69 -2.10
N ILE A 22 -5.94 25.57 -3.19
CA ILE A 22 -6.20 26.26 -4.45
C ILE A 22 -7.25 25.49 -5.27
N LYS A 23 -8.38 26.14 -5.58
CA LYS A 23 -9.47 25.53 -6.39
C LYS A 23 -8.98 25.02 -7.75
N PHE A 24 -8.07 25.76 -8.40
CA PHE A 24 -7.50 25.37 -9.70
C PHE A 24 -6.65 24.10 -9.64
N ASP A 25 -5.81 23.95 -8.62
CA ASP A 25 -4.99 22.74 -8.45
C ASP A 25 -5.83 21.52 -8.10
N ARG A 26 -6.92 21.72 -7.34
CA ARG A 26 -7.93 20.68 -7.08
C ARG A 26 -8.57 20.16 -8.39
N TYR A 27 -9.07 21.07 -9.23
CA TYR A 27 -9.67 20.66 -10.51
C TYR A 27 -8.66 20.01 -11.44
N ARG A 28 -7.42 20.52 -11.50
CA ARG A 28 -6.35 19.90 -12.28
C ARG A 28 -5.99 18.50 -11.80
N TYR A 29 -5.89 18.31 -10.49
CA TYR A 29 -5.65 17.00 -9.91
C TYR A 29 -6.75 16.00 -10.31
N TYR A 30 -8.02 16.37 -10.16
CA TYR A 30 -9.14 15.52 -10.57
C TYR A 30 -9.18 15.29 -12.09
N ALA A 31 -8.87 16.31 -12.90
CA ALA A 31 -8.81 16.17 -14.35
C ALA A 31 -7.69 15.21 -14.78
N VAL A 32 -6.50 15.31 -14.19
CA VAL A 32 -5.40 14.39 -14.43
C VAL A 32 -5.78 12.98 -14.00
N LEU A 33 -6.43 12.82 -12.84
CA LEU A 33 -6.89 11.51 -12.35
C LEU A 33 -7.92 10.88 -13.31
N PHE A 34 -8.86 11.70 -13.79
CA PHE A 34 -9.88 11.27 -14.75
C PHE A 34 -9.26 10.84 -16.07
N ILE A 35 -8.35 11.64 -16.63
CA ILE A 35 -7.62 11.28 -17.85
C ILE A 35 -6.80 10.01 -17.63
N ALA A 36 -6.12 9.89 -16.49
CA ALA A 36 -5.35 8.70 -16.16
C ALA A 36 -6.24 7.44 -16.09
N PHE A 37 -7.46 7.54 -15.59
CA PHE A 37 -8.35 6.38 -15.49
C PHE A 37 -9.12 6.09 -16.80
N ALA A 38 -9.43 7.12 -17.60
CA ALA A 38 -10.28 6.99 -18.78
C ALA A 38 -9.54 6.86 -20.10
N VAL A 39 -8.26 7.25 -20.19
CA VAL A 39 -7.50 7.25 -21.45
C VAL A 39 -6.44 6.15 -21.46
N ILE A 40 -5.71 6.01 -20.36
CA ILE A 40 -4.61 5.04 -20.23
C ILE A 40 -5.03 3.58 -20.50
N PRO A 41 -6.15 3.05 -19.98
CA PRO A 41 -6.49 1.64 -20.21
C PRO A 41 -6.77 1.31 -21.68
N PHE A 42 -7.10 2.31 -22.52
CA PHE A 42 -7.35 2.10 -23.95
C PHE A 42 -6.09 2.21 -24.82
N ILE A 43 -5.00 2.75 -24.28
CA ILE A 43 -3.73 2.95 -25.01
C ILE A 43 -2.68 1.90 -24.59
N ILE A 44 -2.88 1.24 -23.46
CA ILE A 44 -1.94 0.26 -22.92
C ILE A 44 -1.95 -1.06 -23.70
N ASN A 45 -0.75 -1.56 -23.96
CA ASN A 45 -0.50 -2.92 -24.44
C ASN A 45 -0.14 -3.83 -23.24
N ASP A 46 -0.34 -5.14 -23.36
CA ASP A 46 -0.06 -6.16 -22.33
C ASP A 46 1.34 -6.04 -21.72
N TYR A 47 2.34 -5.65 -22.52
CA TYR A 47 3.69 -5.38 -22.02
C TYR A 47 3.72 -4.23 -21.00
N TRP A 48 3.11 -3.09 -21.33
CA TRP A 48 3.06 -1.92 -20.44
C TRP A 48 2.20 -2.18 -19.20
N ALA A 49 1.12 -2.96 -19.38
CA ALA A 49 0.28 -3.39 -18.27
C ALA A 49 1.08 -4.17 -17.23
N ASN A 50 1.83 -5.19 -17.67
CA ASN A 50 2.58 -6.09 -16.79
C ASN A 50 3.89 -5.48 -16.28
N ALA A 51 4.63 -4.78 -17.12
CA ALA A 51 5.95 -4.27 -16.75
C ALA A 51 5.91 -3.00 -15.88
N ILE A 52 4.87 -2.17 -16.05
CA ILE A 52 4.82 -0.83 -15.43
C ILE A 52 3.58 -0.68 -14.57
N PHE A 53 2.39 -0.91 -15.12
CA PHE A 53 1.15 -0.61 -14.40
C PHE A 53 0.97 -1.49 -13.17
N LEU A 54 1.09 -2.82 -13.30
CA LEU A 54 0.94 -3.73 -12.18
C LEU A 54 1.93 -3.42 -11.03
N PRO A 55 3.26 -3.33 -11.26
CA PRO A 55 4.19 -2.93 -10.20
C PRO A 55 3.88 -1.56 -9.61
N PHE A 56 3.52 -0.58 -10.45
CA PHE A 56 3.18 0.76 -9.98
C PHE A 56 1.99 0.75 -9.02
N LEU A 57 0.91 0.05 -9.38
CA LEU A 57 -0.29 -0.09 -8.52
C LEU A 57 0.04 -0.82 -7.21
N ILE A 58 0.82 -1.90 -7.27
CA ILE A 58 1.24 -2.65 -6.07
C ILE A 58 2.09 -1.77 -5.15
N TYR A 59 3.10 -1.08 -5.69
CA TYR A 59 3.96 -0.21 -4.91
C TYR A 59 3.25 1.05 -4.42
N ALA A 60 2.25 1.57 -5.13
CA ALA A 60 1.42 2.68 -4.66
C ALA A 60 0.64 2.27 -3.40
N ILE A 61 0.01 1.10 -3.39
CA ILE A 61 -0.69 0.58 -2.21
C ILE A 61 0.30 0.36 -1.06
N ALA A 62 1.46 -0.24 -1.34
CA ALA A 62 2.51 -0.44 -0.33
C ALA A 62 3.03 0.89 0.24
N ALA A 63 3.20 1.92 -0.60
CA ALA A 63 3.64 3.25 -0.19
C ALA A 63 2.59 3.97 0.66
N ILE A 64 1.30 3.81 0.36
CA ILE A 64 0.21 4.34 1.19
C ILE A 64 0.22 3.66 2.56
N GLY A 65 0.36 2.33 2.62
CA GLY A 65 0.48 1.60 3.88
C GLY A 65 1.70 2.04 4.70
N LEU A 66 2.85 2.24 4.04
CA LEU A 66 4.05 2.77 4.68
C LEU A 66 3.87 4.21 5.16
N ASN A 67 3.17 5.06 4.40
CA ASN A 67 2.88 6.43 4.78
C ASN A 67 1.98 6.51 6.01
N ILE A 68 1.02 5.59 6.15
CA ILE A 68 0.21 5.48 7.37
C ILE A 68 1.11 5.22 8.59
N LEU A 69 2.05 4.29 8.47
CA LEU A 69 2.90 3.88 9.57
C LEU A 69 3.97 4.93 9.93
N VAL A 70 4.67 5.45 8.92
CA VAL A 70 5.77 6.41 9.11
C VAL A 70 5.25 7.83 9.32
N GLY A 71 4.25 8.24 8.54
CA GLY A 71 3.70 9.59 8.55
C GLY A 71 2.78 9.84 9.75
N TYR A 72 1.78 8.98 9.97
CA TYR A 72 0.78 9.22 11.03
C TYR A 72 1.20 8.62 12.37
N CYS A 73 1.77 7.42 12.39
CA CYS A 73 2.20 6.78 13.65
C CYS A 73 3.63 7.15 14.08
N GLY A 74 4.44 7.75 13.20
CA GLY A 74 5.83 8.12 13.50
C GLY A 74 6.78 6.92 13.65
N GLN A 75 6.41 5.74 13.11
CA GLN A 75 7.17 4.50 13.26
C GLN A 75 7.91 4.15 11.98
N VAL A 76 9.22 3.95 12.08
CA VAL A 76 10.03 3.52 10.94
C VAL A 76 9.85 2.01 10.71
N SER A 77 9.45 1.63 9.49
CA SER A 77 9.36 0.23 9.06
C SER A 77 10.22 -0.01 7.81
N LEU A 78 11.05 -1.03 7.88
CA LEU A 78 11.87 -1.55 6.78
C LEU A 78 11.39 -2.93 6.30
N GLY A 79 10.33 -3.47 6.92
CA GLY A 79 9.81 -4.81 6.69
C GLY A 79 8.60 -4.89 5.73
N THR A 80 8.23 -3.78 5.09
CA THR A 80 6.98 -3.66 4.31
C THR A 80 6.88 -4.69 3.18
N GLY A 81 8.01 -5.04 2.56
CA GLY A 81 8.06 -6.06 1.51
C GLY A 81 7.72 -7.47 2.02
N GLY A 82 8.10 -7.80 3.26
CA GLY A 82 7.77 -9.07 3.89
C GLY A 82 6.27 -9.23 4.13
N PHE A 83 5.61 -8.19 4.64
CA PHE A 83 4.15 -8.20 4.84
C PHE A 83 3.38 -8.21 3.51
N MET A 84 3.88 -7.52 2.49
CA MET A 84 3.34 -7.61 1.14
C MET A 84 3.41 -9.05 0.59
N ALA A 85 4.52 -9.76 0.82
CA ALA A 85 4.67 -11.14 0.41
C ALA A 85 3.66 -12.07 1.11
N VAL A 86 3.41 -11.90 2.41
CA VAL A 86 2.38 -12.68 3.15
C VAL A 86 1.02 -12.60 2.46
N GLY A 87 0.58 -11.40 2.08
CA GLY A 87 -0.69 -11.21 1.38
C GLY A 87 -0.70 -11.86 0.00
N ALA A 88 0.37 -11.72 -0.77
CA ALA A 88 0.49 -12.33 -2.08
C ALA A 88 0.41 -13.87 -2.03
N TYR A 89 1.18 -14.51 -1.15
CA TYR A 89 1.15 -15.97 -0.97
C TYR A 89 -0.19 -16.46 -0.42
N ALA A 90 -0.82 -15.70 0.49
CA ALA A 90 -2.14 -16.03 1.03
C ALA A 90 -3.23 -16.00 -0.05
N VAL A 91 -3.31 -14.93 -0.87
CA VAL A 91 -4.26 -14.86 -1.99
C VAL A 91 -4.02 -15.99 -2.98
N TYR A 92 -2.75 -16.22 -3.37
CA TYR A 92 -2.39 -17.29 -4.30
C TYR A 92 -2.90 -18.65 -3.82
N LYS A 93 -2.62 -18.99 -2.56
CA LYS A 93 -3.03 -20.29 -2.02
C LYS A 93 -4.54 -20.43 -1.90
N LEU A 94 -5.23 -19.40 -1.43
CA LEU A 94 -6.68 -19.42 -1.32
C LEU A 94 -7.33 -19.61 -2.70
N MET A 95 -6.84 -18.89 -3.71
CA MET A 95 -7.35 -18.99 -5.08
C MET A 95 -7.09 -20.36 -5.71
N THR A 96 -5.91 -20.97 -5.47
CA THR A 96 -5.62 -22.34 -5.96
C THR A 96 -6.44 -23.42 -5.25
N THR A 97 -6.83 -23.20 -3.99
CA THR A 97 -7.54 -24.20 -3.17
C THR A 97 -9.05 -24.10 -3.35
N PHE A 98 -9.58 -22.89 -3.52
CA PHE A 98 -11.01 -22.61 -3.66
C PHE A 98 -11.30 -21.77 -4.92
N PRO A 99 -11.17 -22.36 -6.13
CA PRO A 99 -11.33 -21.62 -7.38
C PRO A 99 -12.76 -21.09 -7.61
N GLU A 100 -13.76 -21.65 -6.94
CA GLU A 100 -15.17 -21.25 -7.11
C GLU A 100 -15.57 -20.00 -6.32
N VAL A 101 -14.71 -19.52 -5.41
CA VAL A 101 -15.00 -18.37 -4.55
C VAL A 101 -14.60 -17.07 -5.26
N SER A 102 -15.38 -16.01 -5.06
CA SER A 102 -15.12 -14.69 -5.66
C SER A 102 -13.74 -14.14 -5.28
N ILE A 103 -13.04 -13.55 -6.25
CA ILE A 103 -11.73 -12.91 -6.06
C ILE A 103 -11.76 -11.84 -4.94
N LEU A 104 -12.87 -11.13 -4.77
CA LEU A 104 -13.00 -10.12 -3.72
C LEU A 104 -12.93 -10.75 -2.32
N ILE A 105 -13.53 -11.92 -2.14
CA ILE A 105 -13.51 -12.66 -0.88
C ILE A 105 -12.08 -13.13 -0.60
N HIS A 106 -11.37 -13.62 -1.61
CA HIS A 106 -9.96 -14.01 -1.49
C HIS A 106 -9.06 -12.85 -1.05
N VAL A 107 -9.24 -11.67 -1.65
CA VAL A 107 -8.47 -10.47 -1.32
C VAL A 107 -8.73 -10.04 0.12
N VAL A 108 -10.00 -10.02 0.56
CA VAL A 108 -10.35 -9.66 1.94
C VAL A 108 -9.80 -10.66 2.95
N LEU A 109 -9.93 -11.96 2.68
CA LEU A 109 -9.40 -13.01 3.55
C LEU A 109 -7.87 -12.95 3.66
N ALA A 110 -7.17 -12.78 2.54
CA ALA A 110 -5.72 -12.64 2.54
C ALA A 110 -5.25 -11.35 3.23
N GLY A 111 -5.99 -10.26 3.07
CA GLY A 111 -5.79 -9.03 3.85
C GLY A 111 -5.92 -9.30 5.35
N GLY A 112 -6.95 -10.05 5.76
CA GLY A 112 -7.14 -10.49 7.15
C GLY A 112 -5.99 -11.36 7.66
N ILE A 113 -5.52 -12.33 6.88
CA ILE A 113 -4.36 -13.18 7.22
C ILE A 113 -3.11 -12.30 7.41
N THR A 114 -2.87 -11.36 6.49
CA THR A 114 -1.74 -10.44 6.57
C THR A 114 -1.84 -9.55 7.80
N ALA A 115 -3.04 -9.09 8.16
CA ALA A 115 -3.26 -8.31 9.37
C ALA A 115 -2.98 -9.12 10.64
N ILE A 116 -3.40 -10.40 10.70
CA ILE A 116 -3.11 -11.28 11.84
C ILE A 116 -1.60 -11.49 11.99
N VAL A 117 -0.91 -11.79 10.90
CA VAL A 117 0.56 -11.93 10.90
C VAL A 117 1.22 -10.61 11.31
N GLY A 118 0.75 -9.49 10.77
CA GLY A 118 1.21 -8.14 11.12
C GLY A 118 1.04 -7.81 12.60
N VAL A 119 -0.08 -8.20 13.21
CA VAL A 119 -0.34 -8.03 14.65
C VAL A 119 0.58 -8.91 15.48
N LEU A 120 0.81 -10.16 15.06
CA LEU A 120 1.67 -11.12 15.76
C LEU A 120 3.12 -10.61 15.84
N PHE A 121 3.67 -10.07 14.73
CA PHE A 121 5.00 -9.47 14.71
C PHE A 121 5.02 -8.01 15.23
N GLY A 122 3.92 -7.29 15.08
CA GLY A 122 3.77 -5.87 15.44
C GLY A 122 3.68 -5.65 16.94
N LEU A 123 2.84 -6.41 17.65
CA LEU A 123 2.63 -6.28 19.10
C LEU A 123 3.93 -6.35 19.92
N PRO A 124 4.84 -7.32 19.69
CA PRO A 124 6.13 -7.35 20.36
C PRO A 124 7.03 -6.18 19.96
N SER A 125 7.01 -5.80 18.68
CA SER A 125 7.88 -4.75 18.14
C SER A 125 7.60 -3.37 18.76
N LEU A 126 6.32 -3.06 19.04
CA LEU A 126 5.89 -1.83 19.69
C LEU A 126 6.49 -1.61 21.09
N ARG A 127 7.01 -2.65 21.73
CA ARG A 127 7.66 -2.54 23.04
C ARG A 127 9.06 -1.93 22.97
N ILE A 128 9.63 -1.78 21.76
CA ILE A 128 10.99 -1.30 21.54
C ILE A 128 10.94 0.05 20.81
N LYS A 129 11.79 1.01 21.20
CA LYS A 129 11.71 2.40 20.70
C LYS A 129 12.63 2.67 19.50
N GLY A 130 12.16 3.52 18.59
CA GLY A 130 12.97 4.18 17.57
C GLY A 130 13.60 3.21 16.57
N PHE A 131 14.93 3.26 16.44
CA PHE A 131 15.68 2.50 15.44
C PHE A 131 15.57 0.98 15.60
N TYR A 132 15.42 0.50 16.84
CA TYR A 132 15.28 -0.94 17.10
C TYR A 132 13.95 -1.51 16.58
N LEU A 133 12.89 -0.68 16.48
CA LEU A 133 11.64 -1.08 15.84
C LEU A 133 11.88 -1.39 14.35
N ALA A 134 12.62 -0.53 13.66
CA ALA A 134 12.94 -0.71 12.25
C ALA A 134 13.72 -2.02 12.02
N VAL A 135 14.70 -2.32 12.89
CA VAL A 135 15.46 -3.59 12.85
C VAL A 135 14.54 -4.80 13.07
N ALA A 136 13.58 -4.72 14.00
CA ALA A 136 12.62 -5.79 14.23
C ALA A 136 11.75 -6.07 12.98
N THR A 137 11.28 -5.02 12.29
CA THR A 137 10.52 -5.19 11.03
C THR A 137 11.37 -5.81 9.91
N LEU A 138 12.65 -5.45 9.83
CA LEU A 138 13.58 -6.02 8.86
C LEU A 138 13.86 -7.50 9.16
N ALA A 139 14.05 -7.87 10.43
CA ALA A 139 14.19 -9.26 10.85
C ALA A 139 12.92 -10.07 10.53
N ALA A 140 11.74 -9.51 10.78
CA ALA A 140 10.47 -10.14 10.41
C ALA A 140 10.37 -10.38 8.90
N GLN A 141 10.76 -9.41 8.07
CA GLN A 141 10.79 -9.58 6.62
C GLN A 141 11.70 -10.73 6.18
N PHE A 142 12.94 -10.79 6.68
CA PHE A 142 13.85 -11.89 6.33
C PHE A 142 13.31 -13.25 6.78
N PHE A 143 12.71 -13.32 7.97
CA PHE A 143 12.08 -14.54 8.46
C PHE A 143 10.90 -14.98 7.58
N LEU A 144 10.03 -14.05 7.18
CA LEU A 144 8.89 -14.35 6.31
C LEU A 144 9.34 -14.85 4.93
N VAL A 145 10.32 -14.19 4.32
CA VAL A 145 10.90 -14.63 3.05
C VAL A 145 11.56 -16.00 3.18
N TRP A 146 12.28 -16.24 4.28
CA TRP A 146 12.84 -17.56 4.56
C TRP A 146 11.75 -18.63 4.72
N LEU A 147 10.67 -18.33 5.45
CA LEU A 147 9.55 -19.23 5.67
C LEU A 147 8.90 -19.64 4.34
N PHE A 148 8.66 -18.68 3.45
CA PHE A 148 8.08 -18.95 2.13
C PHE A 148 8.97 -19.79 1.24
N ASN A 149 10.29 -19.67 1.35
CA ASN A 149 11.23 -20.48 0.56
C ASN A 149 11.53 -21.85 1.20
N ARG A 150 11.32 -22.01 2.51
CA ARG A 150 11.67 -23.23 3.24
C ARG A 150 10.51 -24.20 3.37
N VAL A 151 9.28 -23.69 3.49
CA VAL A 151 8.09 -24.51 3.74
C VAL A 151 7.44 -24.88 2.39
N PRO A 152 7.44 -26.17 1.99
CA PRO A 152 6.98 -26.62 0.66
C PRO A 152 5.54 -26.21 0.33
N TRP A 153 4.70 -26.00 1.35
CA TRP A 153 3.32 -25.60 1.19
C TRP A 153 3.12 -24.27 0.42
N PHE A 154 4.12 -23.37 0.44
CA PHE A 154 4.02 -22.03 -0.15
C PHE A 154 4.51 -21.92 -1.60
N TYR A 155 5.39 -22.81 -2.07
CA TYR A 155 6.05 -22.71 -3.39
C TYR A 155 5.79 -23.91 -4.32
N ASN A 156 4.75 -24.71 -4.04
CA ASN A 156 4.27 -25.83 -4.86
C ASN A 156 4.58 -25.69 -6.36
#